data_AF-A0A3N5MDR2-F1
#
_entry.id   AF-A0A3N5MDR2-F1
#
_cell.length_a   1.000
_cell.length_b   1.000
_cell.length_c   1.000
_cell.angle_alpha   90.00
_cell.angle_beta   90.00
_cell.angle_gamma   90.00
#
_symmetry.space_group_name_H-M   'P 1'
#
loop_
_entity.id
_entity.type
_entity.pdbx_description
1 polymer ?
#
loop_
_entity_poly.entity_id
_entity_poly.type
_entity_poly.pdbx_seq_one_letter_code
_entity_poly.pdbx_strand_id
1 'polypeptide(L)' 'LNALDQVARQLNSKPASVALAWLIARPGITAPIASATSLEQLTDLINATRLQLDHSSMQLLEQASSY' A
#
# COMPACT_ATOMS: atom_id res chain seq x y z
N LEU A 1 -5.45 -10.94 -4.20
CA LEU A 1 -6.09 -10.13 -3.13
C LEU A 1 -5.65 -10.56 -1.71
N ASN A 2 -5.56 -11.87 -1.41
CA ASN A 2 -5.14 -12.37 -0.09
C ASN A 2 -3.84 -11.75 0.49
N ALA A 3 -2.81 -11.53 -0.34
CA ALA A 3 -1.54 -10.93 0.10
C ALA A 3 -1.74 -9.49 0.62
N LEU A 4 -2.53 -8.68 -0.08
CA LEU A 4 -2.81 -7.30 0.30
C LEU A 4 -3.62 -7.25 1.60
N ASP A 5 -4.63 -8.12 1.74
CA ASP A 5 -5.45 -8.23 2.95
C ASP A 5 -4.62 -8.69 4.16
N GLN A 6 -3.66 -9.60 3.94
CA GLN A 6 -2.77 -10.09 4.98
C GLN A 6 -1.87 -8.96 5.51
N VAL A 7 -1.19 -8.23 4.63
CA VAL A 7 -0.32 -7.12 5.02
C VAL A 7 -1.13 -5.99 5.67
N ALA A 8 -2.32 -5.70 5.14
CA ALA A 8 -3.24 -4.72 5.72
C ALA A 8 -3.61 -5.08 7.17
N ARG A 9 -3.92 -6.35 7.46
CA ARG A 9 -4.19 -6.80 8.83
C ARG A 9 -2.96 -6.69 9.73
N GLN A 10 -1.78 -7.07 9.24
CA GLN A 10 -0.54 -6.99 10.01
C GLN A 10 -0.19 -5.55 10.41
N LEU A 11 -0.42 -4.60 9.50
CA LEU A 11 -0.11 -3.18 9.71
C LEU A 11 -1.27 -2.38 10.29
N ASN A 12 -2.39 -3.04 10.64
CA ASN A 12 -3.64 -2.40 11.06
C ASN A 12 -4.03 -1.23 10.13
N SER A 13 -3.97 -1.49 8.83
CA SER A 13 -4.22 -0.50 7.78
C SER A 13 -5.26 -0.98 6.78
N LYS A 14 -5.68 -0.11 5.87
CA LYS A 14 -6.61 -0.45 4.80
C LYS A 14 -5.85 -1.02 3.60
N PRO A 15 -6.41 -2.01 2.87
CA PRO A 15 -5.77 -2.56 1.67
C PRO A 15 -5.35 -1.50 0.64
N ALA A 16 -6.18 -0.46 0.45
CA ALA A 16 -5.85 0.64 -0.45
C ALA A 16 -4.61 1.43 -0.01
N SER A 17 -4.46 1.69 1.30
CA SER A 17 -3.28 2.37 1.85
C SER A 17 -2.03 1.51 1.71
N VAL A 18 -2.12 0.19 1.91
CA VAL A 18 -1.00 -0.74 1.69
C VAL A 18 -0.60 -0.78 0.22
N ALA A 19 -1.56 -0.84 -0.69
CA ALA A 19 -1.28 -0.85 -2.13
C ALA A 19 -0.56 0.43 -2.57
N LEU A 20 -1.02 1.58 -2.08
CA LEU A 20 -0.37 2.86 -2.38
C LEU A 20 1.02 2.95 -1.75
N ALA A 21 1.19 2.53 -0.49
CA ALA A 21 2.50 2.48 0.17
C ALA A 21 3.49 1.59 -0.60
N TRP A 22 3.02 0.46 -1.12
CA TRP A 22 3.82 -0.43 -1.95
C TRP A 22 4.24 0.25 -3.26
N LEU A 23 3.32 0.93 -3.96
CA LEU A 23 3.67 1.70 -5.17
C LEU A 23 4.68 2.81 -4.88
N ILE A 24 4.57 3.50 -3.75
CA ILE A 24 5.51 4.55 -3.31
C ILE A 24 6.91 3.96 -3.08
N ALA A 25 7.00 2.75 -2.50
CA ALA A 25 8.27 2.11 -2.18
C ALA A 25 8.97 1.45 -3.40
N ARG A 26 8.31 1.35 -4.55
CA ARG A 26 8.86 0.63 -5.71
C ARG A 26 9.87 1.45 -6.51
N PRO A 27 11.06 0.89 -6.78
CA PRO A 27 11.98 1.47 -7.76
C PRO A 27 11.30 1.64 -9.12
N GLY A 28 11.45 2.82 -9.73
CA GLY A 28 10.89 3.14 -11.04
C GLY A 28 9.50 3.81 -11.01
N ILE A 29 8.82 3.85 -9.86
CA ILE A 29 7.59 4.62 -9.69
C ILE A 29 7.93 5.92 -8.96
N THR A 30 7.96 7.03 -9.69
CA THR A 30 8.43 8.32 -9.13
C THR A 30 7.32 9.07 -8.39
N ALA A 31 6.09 9.02 -8.88
CA ALA A 31 4.95 9.73 -8.29
C ALA A 31 3.64 8.98 -8.55
N PRO A 32 3.20 8.12 -7.62
CA PRO A 32 1.87 7.50 -7.66
C PRO A 32 0.77 8.56 -7.56
N ILE A 33 -0.30 8.41 -8.35
CA ILE A 33 -1.46 9.31 -8.33
C ILE A 33 -2.66 8.56 -7.76
N ALA A 34 -3.30 9.12 -6.72
CA ALA A 34 -4.51 8.60 -6.13
C ALA A 34 -5.49 9.75 -5.81
N SER A 35 -6.77 9.52 -6.04
CA SER A 35 -7.84 10.50 -5.79
C SER A 35 -8.71 10.05 -4.61
N ALA A 36 -9.21 11.03 -3.86
CA ALA A 36 -10.18 10.82 -2.79
C ALA A 36 -11.45 11.63 -3.09
N THR A 37 -12.62 11.04 -2.84
CA THR A 37 -13.93 11.71 -2.93
C THR A 37 -14.51 12.01 -1.55
N SER A 38 -13.82 11.64 -0.48
CA SER A 38 -14.18 11.94 0.90
C SER A 38 -12.96 12.30 1.75
N LEU A 39 -13.20 12.97 2.88
CA LEU A 39 -12.14 13.31 3.84
C LEU A 39 -11.50 12.08 4.49
N GLU A 40 -12.28 11.02 4.69
CA GLU A 40 -11.77 9.75 5.20
C GLU A 40 -10.77 9.14 4.22
N GLN A 41 -11.12 9.07 2.93
CA GLN A 41 -10.20 8.59 1.90
C GLN A 41 -8.95 9.45 1.81
N LEU A 42 -9.09 10.78 1.86
CA LEU A 42 -7.92 11.67 1.87
C LEU A 42 -6.98 11.36 3.05
N THR A 43 -7.54 11.11 4.23
CA THR A 43 -6.77 10.72 5.42
C THR A 43 -6.06 9.38 5.21
N ASP A 44 -6.73 8.39 4.61
CA ASP A 44 -6.15 7.10 4.28
C ASP A 44 -4.99 7.21 3.27
N LEU A 45 -5.11 8.09 2.28
CA LEU A 45 -4.06 8.36 1.28
C LEU A 45 -2.83 9.01 1.94
N ILE A 46 -3.04 9.97 2.84
CA ILE A 46 -1.95 10.59 3.61
C ILE A 46 -1.26 9.53 4.48
N ASN A 47 -2.03 8.69 5.17
CA ASN A 47 -1.49 7.62 6.01
C ASN A 47 -0.66 6.61 5.20
N ALA A 48 -1.08 6.30 3.97
CA ALA A 48 -0.33 5.42 3.07
C ALA A 48 1.12 5.89 2.83
N THR A 49 1.34 7.21 2.74
CA THR A 49 2.69 7.77 2.55
C THR A 49 3.63 7.59 3.74
N ARG A 50 3.07 7.21 4.90
CA ARG A 50 3.81 7.02 6.16
C ARG A 50 3.96 5.55 6.53
N LEU A 51 3.27 4.65 5.84
CA LEU A 51 3.37 3.22 6.08
C LEU A 51 4.76 2.74 5.65
N GLN A 52 5.41 2.00 6.55
CA GLN A 52 6.67 1.32 6.28
C GLN A 52 6.36 -0.15 6.06
N LEU A 53 6.66 -0.65 4.86
CA LEU A 53 6.53 -2.06 4.53
C LEU A 53 7.86 -2.74 4.83
N ASP A 54 7.85 -3.72 5.73
CA ASP A 54 9.03 -4.52 5.99
C ASP A 54 9.38 -5.40 4.77
N HIS A 55 10.57 -5.98 4.79
CA HIS A 55 11.07 -6.80 3.69
C HIS A 55 10.14 -7.97 3.35
N SER A 56 9.57 -8.63 4.37
CA SER A 56 8.61 -9.72 4.18
C SER A 56 7.33 -9.27 3.49
N SER A 57 6.79 -8.12 3.87
CA SER A 57 5.59 -7.53 3.28
C SER A 57 5.84 -7.12 1.84
N MET A 58 6.99 -6.50 1.57
CA MET A 58 7.42 -6.14 0.21
C MET A 58 7.55 -7.36 -0.69
N GLN A 59 8.21 -8.42 -0.23
CA GLN A 59 8.37 -9.66 -0.99
C GLN A 59 7.03 -10.34 -1.27
N LEU A 60 6.14 -10.40 -0.26
CA LEU A 60 4.82 -11.00 -0.40
C LEU A 60 3.97 -10.26 -1.46
N LEU A 61 4.00 -8.94 -1.45
CA LEU A 61 3.27 -8.11 -2.42
C LEU A 61 3.88 -8.20 -3.83
N GLU A 62 5.22 -8.26 -3.95
CA GLU A 62 5.89 -8.44 -5.25
C GLU A 62 5.54 -9.80 -5.86
N GLN A 63 5.64 -10.88 -5.08
CA GLN A 63 5.28 -12.22 -5.53
C GLN A 63 3.80 -12.29 -5.93
N ALA A 64 2.91 -11.63 -5.20
CA ALA A 64 1.49 -11.60 -5.55
C ALA A 64 1.18 -10.79 -6.81
N SER A 65 2.08 -9.90 -7.23
CA SER A 65 1.89 -9.02 -8.40
C SER A 65 2.47 -9.58 -9.70
N SER A 66 3.29 -10.63 -9.63
CA SER A 66 3.95 -11.24 -10.79
C SER A 66 3.14 -12.36 -11.48
N TYR A 67 1.88 -12.58 -11.08
CA TYR A 67 1.00 -13.63 -11.61
C TYR A 67 -0.26 -13.07 -12.24
#